data_AF-A0A7Y5NNM9-F1
#
_entry.id   AF-A0A7Y5NNM9-F1
#
_cell.length_a   1.000
_cell.length_b   1.000
_cell.length_c   1.000
_cell.angle_alpha   90.00
_cell.angle_beta   90.00
_cell.angle_gamma   90.00
#
_symmetry.space_group_name_H-M   'P 1'
#
loop_
_entity.id
_entity.type
_entity.pdbx_description
1 polymer ?
#
loop_
_entity_poly.entity_id
_entity_poly.type
_entity_poly.pdbx_seq_one_letter_code
_entity_poly.pdbx_strand_id
1 'polypeptide(L)'
;MNYQAYQQPPYRPPAPQPYDDQRTLAGLAHLASFFLPFVLPLVLYAANLRKPFARASAAQAMVLQAVQCAVSFVAPAVFMLLMFDAMFDRSGEHLETLKTLLPLITIFPFVAPLPFVIVGVVGAVRAFRGQPFRLPLVGRLVESVFGKFPPSDGFDQTNEPLP
;
A
#
# COMPACT_ATOMS: atom_id res chain seq x y z
N MET A 1 -32.80 -46.15 4.96
CA MET A 1 -31.81 -45.16 5.44
C MET A 1 -30.78 -44.97 4.34
N ASN A 2 -30.80 -43.82 3.66
CA ASN A 2 -29.81 -43.48 2.64
C ASN A 2 -28.57 -42.90 3.33
N TYR A 3 -27.45 -43.62 3.27
CA TYR A 3 -26.15 -43.10 3.70
C TYR A 3 -25.63 -42.21 2.57
N GLN A 4 -25.83 -40.91 2.68
CA GLN A 4 -25.08 -39.97 1.84
C GLN A 4 -23.62 -40.06 2.27
N ALA A 5 -22.79 -40.66 1.42
CA ALA A 5 -21.35 -40.70 1.61
C ALA A 5 -20.85 -39.25 1.71
N TYR A 6 -20.31 -38.89 2.88
CA TYR A 6 -19.59 -37.64 3.05
C TYR A 6 -18.38 -37.67 2.12
N GLN A 7 -18.50 -37.07 0.94
CA GLN A 7 -17.37 -36.82 0.07
C GLN A 7 -16.43 -35.90 0.83
N GLN A 8 -15.30 -36.45 1.30
CA GLN A 8 -14.24 -35.62 1.85
C GLN A 8 -13.81 -34.63 0.75
N PRO A 9 -13.71 -33.33 1.07
CA PRO A 9 -13.21 -32.35 0.11
C PRO A 9 -11.81 -32.79 -0.35
N PRO A 10 -11.47 -32.62 -1.64
CA PRO A 10 -10.19 -33.03 -2.17
C PRO A 10 -9.04 -32.41 -1.36
N TYR A 11 -8.10 -33.25 -0.90
CA TYR A 11 -6.90 -32.80 -0.20
C TYR A 11 -6.13 -31.85 -1.11
N ARG A 12 -5.99 -30.59 -0.67
CA ARG A 12 -5.14 -29.59 -1.33
C ARG A 12 -3.84 -29.50 -0.53
N PRO A 13 -2.67 -29.79 -1.14
CA PRO A 13 -1.41 -29.62 -0.44
C PRO A 13 -1.25 -28.16 0.02
N PRO A 14 -0.57 -27.92 1.17
CA PRO A 14 -0.31 -26.56 1.64
C PRO A 14 0.40 -25.74 0.56
N ALA A 15 -0.05 -24.50 0.37
CA ALA A 15 0.59 -23.57 -0.54
C ALA A 15 2.09 -23.46 -0.24
N PRO A 16 2.96 -23.46 -1.26
CA PRO A 16 4.38 -23.34 -1.02
C PRO A 16 4.71 -22.00 -0.35
N GLN A 17 5.47 -22.09 0.73
CA GLN A 17 5.85 -20.96 1.56
C GLN A 17 7.02 -20.19 0.90
N PRO A 18 7.05 -18.84 0.90
CA PRO A 18 8.18 -18.09 0.38
C PRO A 18 9.45 -18.39 1.18
N TYR A 19 10.61 -18.40 0.52
CA TYR A 19 11.93 -18.46 1.18
C TYR A 19 12.11 -17.31 2.18
N ASP A 20 12.83 -17.55 3.27
CA ASP A 20 13.01 -16.59 4.37
C ASP A 20 13.54 -15.22 3.92
N ASP A 21 14.46 -15.19 2.95
CA ASP A 21 14.98 -13.97 2.35
C ASP A 21 13.89 -13.12 1.68
N GLN A 22 12.91 -13.76 1.02
CA GLN A 22 11.84 -13.04 0.33
C GLN A 22 10.90 -12.36 1.33
N ARG A 23 10.65 -13.02 2.47
CA ARG A 23 9.82 -12.46 3.55
C ARG A 23 10.48 -11.26 4.20
N THR A 24 11.78 -11.38 4.45
CA THR A 24 12.59 -10.29 5.01
C THR A 24 12.58 -9.09 4.08
N LEU A 25 12.85 -9.29 2.78
CA LEU A 25 12.84 -8.21 1.79
C LEU A 25 11.46 -7.57 1.61
N ALA A 26 10.40 -8.36 1.63
CA ALA A 26 9.02 -7.87 1.56
C ALA A 26 8.64 -7.03 2.79
N GLY A 27 8.94 -7.52 4.00
CA GLY A 27 8.70 -6.78 5.24
C GLY A 27 9.50 -5.48 5.29
N LEU A 28 10.77 -5.54 4.86
CA LEU A 28 11.62 -4.36 4.74
C LEU A 28 11.07 -3.34 3.74
N ALA A 29 10.48 -3.75 2.61
CA ALA A 29 9.87 -2.82 1.66
C ALA A 29 8.78 -1.92 2.29
N HIS A 30 7.96 -2.50 3.16
CA HIS A 30 6.93 -1.73 3.89
C HIS A 30 7.54 -0.85 4.99
N LEU A 31 8.50 -1.35 5.78
CA LEU A 31 9.15 -0.55 6.83
C LEU A 31 10.02 0.59 6.28
N ALA A 32 10.75 0.30 5.20
CA ALA A 32 11.58 1.24 4.46
C ALA A 32 10.83 2.51 4.04
N SER A 33 9.54 2.35 3.74
CA SER A 33 8.68 3.42 3.26
C SER A 33 8.56 4.58 4.27
N PHE A 34 8.78 4.32 5.57
CA PHE A 34 8.74 5.34 6.61
C PHE A 34 9.97 6.25 6.65
N PHE A 35 11.15 5.73 6.31
CA PHE A 35 12.42 6.47 6.45
C PHE A 35 12.90 7.07 5.12
N LEU A 36 12.69 6.35 4.02
CA LEU A 36 13.11 6.74 2.68
C LEU A 36 11.94 6.52 1.73
N PRO A 37 10.90 7.39 1.78
CA PRO A 37 9.72 7.24 0.97
C PRO A 37 10.10 7.20 -0.52
N PHE A 38 9.47 6.30 -1.27
CA PHE A 38 9.72 5.98 -2.68
C PHE A 38 11.08 5.35 -3.03
N VAL A 39 12.20 5.89 -2.55
CA VAL A 39 13.54 5.45 -3.01
C VAL A 39 13.77 3.97 -2.69
N LEU A 40 13.59 3.59 -1.42
CA LEU A 40 13.92 2.24 -0.99
C LEU A 40 12.93 1.18 -1.49
N PRO A 41 11.59 1.41 -1.51
CA PRO A 41 10.65 0.53 -2.18
C PRO A 41 10.94 0.35 -3.68
N LEU A 42 11.35 1.42 -4.38
CA LEU A 42 11.72 1.36 -5.79
C LEU A 42 12.99 0.53 -6.01
N VAL A 43 14.02 0.75 -5.19
CA VAL A 43 15.25 -0.05 -5.23
C VAL A 43 14.93 -1.52 -4.97
N LEU A 44 14.10 -1.82 -3.97
CA LEU A 44 13.68 -3.21 -3.68
C LEU A 44 12.84 -3.81 -4.80
N TYR A 45 11.97 -3.04 -5.45
CA TYR A 45 11.22 -3.50 -6.61
C TYR A 45 12.16 -3.86 -7.78
N ALA A 46 13.12 -2.99 -8.09
CA ALA A 46 14.08 -3.16 -9.18
C ALA A 46 15.13 -4.25 -8.90
N ALA A 47 15.57 -4.40 -7.65
CA ALA A 47 16.57 -5.40 -7.26
C ALA A 47 15.99 -6.82 -7.17
N ASN A 48 14.68 -6.96 -6.97
CA ASN A 48 14.03 -8.24 -6.72
C ASN A 48 13.15 -8.73 -7.89
N LEU A 49 13.50 -8.38 -9.13
CA LEU A 49 12.72 -8.74 -10.32
C LEU A 49 12.43 -10.25 -10.46
N ARG A 50 13.33 -11.09 -9.95
CA ARG A 50 13.23 -12.56 -9.97
C ARG A 50 12.53 -13.17 -8.74
N LYS A 51 12.16 -12.36 -7.74
CA LYS A 51 11.53 -12.83 -6.49
C LYS A 51 10.08 -12.29 -6.45
N PRO A 52 9.09 -13.02 -6.97
CA PRO A 52 7.75 -12.49 -7.20
C PRO A 52 7.07 -11.98 -5.92
N PHE A 53 7.29 -12.65 -4.77
CA PHE A 53 6.77 -12.21 -3.47
C PHE A 53 7.32 -10.85 -3.04
N ALA A 54 8.65 -10.71 -3.05
CA ALA A 54 9.33 -9.48 -2.66
C ALA A 54 9.01 -8.33 -3.62
N ARG A 55 8.97 -8.61 -4.93
CA ARG A 55 8.59 -7.63 -5.96
C ARG A 55 7.16 -7.14 -5.77
N ALA A 56 6.22 -8.03 -5.47
CA ALA A 56 4.83 -7.67 -5.24
C ALA A 56 4.65 -6.77 -4.01
N SER A 57 5.29 -7.14 -2.91
CA SER A 57 5.26 -6.34 -1.68
C SER A 57 5.92 -4.97 -1.86
N ALA A 58 7.05 -4.90 -2.59
CA ALA A 58 7.69 -3.63 -2.94
C ALA A 58 6.79 -2.75 -3.82
N ALA A 59 6.09 -3.32 -4.82
CA ALA A 59 5.14 -2.59 -5.65
C ALA A 59 3.98 -2.03 -4.81
N GLN A 60 3.42 -2.84 -3.90
CA GLN A 60 2.36 -2.38 -3.01
C GLN A 60 2.82 -1.26 -2.09
N ALA A 61 4.03 -1.35 -1.54
CA ALA A 61 4.63 -0.29 -0.74
C ALA A 61 4.81 1.00 -1.56
N MET A 62 5.28 0.90 -2.81
CA MET A 62 5.37 2.06 -3.72
C MET A 62 4.03 2.72 -3.98
N VAL A 63 2.99 1.94 -4.29
CA VAL A 63 1.67 2.53 -4.56
C VAL A 63 1.06 3.12 -3.29
N LEU A 64 1.25 2.48 -2.13
CA LEU A 64 0.85 3.06 -0.85
C LEU A 64 1.49 4.44 -0.64
N GLN A 65 2.79 4.58 -0.93
CA GLN A 65 3.48 5.87 -0.87
C GLN A 65 3.01 6.86 -1.92
N ALA A 66 2.72 6.42 -3.15
CA ALA A 66 2.14 7.28 -4.18
C ALA A 66 0.79 7.86 -3.75
N VAL A 67 -0.08 7.02 -3.18
CA VAL A 67 -1.39 7.44 -2.66
C VAL A 67 -1.23 8.36 -1.45
N GLN A 68 -0.36 8.02 -0.49
CA GLN A 68 -0.09 8.86 0.67
C GLN A 68 0.41 10.24 0.22
N CYS A 69 1.39 10.28 -0.70
CA CYS A 69 1.93 11.49 -1.28
C CYS A 69 0.83 12.34 -1.91
N ALA A 70 0.01 11.75 -2.79
CA ALA A 70 -1.11 12.45 -3.42
C ALA A 70 -2.07 13.05 -2.38
N VAL A 71 -2.48 12.26 -1.38
CA VAL A 71 -3.38 12.73 -0.29
C VAL A 71 -2.73 13.86 0.52
N SER A 72 -1.44 13.74 0.84
CA SER A 72 -0.71 14.78 1.59
C SER A 72 -0.59 16.10 0.84
N PHE A 73 -0.66 16.11 -0.50
CA PHE A 73 -0.62 17.33 -1.31
C PHE A 73 -1.99 17.98 -1.53
N VAL A 74 -3.10 17.26 -1.37
CA VAL A 74 -4.45 17.82 -1.62
C VAL A 74 -4.78 18.96 -0.66
N ALA A 75 -4.66 18.77 0.66
CA ALA A 75 -5.06 19.82 1.60
C ALA A 75 -4.19 21.09 1.52
N PRO A 76 -2.84 21.00 1.40
CA PRO A 76 -2.00 22.17 1.15
C PRO A 76 -2.32 22.87 -0.17
N ALA A 77 -2.63 22.11 -1.24
CA ALA A 77 -3.01 22.70 -2.53
C ALA A 77 -4.33 23.47 -2.42
N VAL A 78 -5.35 22.90 -1.78
CA VAL A 78 -6.62 23.60 -1.52
C VAL A 78 -6.39 24.85 -0.69
N PHE A 79 -5.56 24.77 0.36
CA PHE A 79 -5.22 25.93 1.17
C PHE A 79 -4.51 27.03 0.36
N MET A 80 -3.54 26.67 -0.49
CA MET A 80 -2.87 27.60 -1.38
C MET A 80 -3.85 28.32 -2.32
N LEU A 81 -4.83 27.59 -2.87
CA LEU A 81 -5.87 28.18 -3.72
C LEU A 81 -6.75 29.16 -2.94
N LEU A 82 -7.18 28.80 -1.72
CA LEU A 82 -7.97 29.68 -0.86
C LEU A 82 -7.19 30.91 -0.40
N MET A 83 -5.89 30.76 -0.12
CA MET A 83 -5.00 31.88 0.19
C MET A 83 -4.87 32.83 -0.99
N PHE A 84 -4.73 32.29 -2.20
CA PHE A 84 -4.63 33.09 -3.42
C PHE A 84 -5.91 33.89 -3.66
N ASP A 85 -7.07 33.24 -3.54
CA ASP A 85 -8.39 33.88 -3.68
C ASP A 85 -8.59 35.03 -2.66
N ALA A 86 -8.21 34.78 -1.40
CA ALA A 86 -8.29 35.79 -0.34
C ALA A 86 -7.41 37.02 -0.56
N MET A 87 -6.34 36.94 -1.37
CA MET A 87 -5.52 38.12 -1.69
C MET A 87 -6.23 39.10 -2.62
N PHE A 88 -7.18 38.63 -3.44
CA PHE A 88 -7.93 39.46 -4.38
C PHE A 88 -9.29 39.90 -3.83
N ASP A 89 -9.77 39.25 -2.77
CA ASP A 89 -11.01 39.61 -2.11
C ASP A 89 -10.88 40.90 -1.28
N ARG A 90 -11.69 41.90 -1.63
CA ARG A 90 -11.78 43.17 -0.89
C ARG A 90 -12.84 43.16 0.20
N SER A 91 -13.73 42.15 0.22
CA SER A 91 -14.84 42.07 1.17
C SER A 91 -14.39 41.58 2.56
N GLY A 92 -13.29 40.81 2.61
CA GLY A 92 -12.74 40.25 3.85
C GLY A 92 -13.45 38.98 4.32
N GLU A 93 -14.49 38.51 3.64
CA GLU A 93 -15.21 37.27 3.99
C GLU A 93 -14.29 36.03 3.89
N HIS A 94 -13.38 36.01 2.92
CA HIS A 94 -12.45 34.89 2.75
C HIS A 94 -11.45 34.78 3.92
N LEU A 95 -11.12 35.89 4.58
CA LEU A 95 -10.22 35.87 5.75
C LEU A 95 -10.83 35.13 6.93
N GLU A 96 -12.13 35.30 7.17
CA GLU A 96 -12.84 34.58 8.23
C GLU A 96 -12.97 33.08 7.91
N THR A 97 -13.18 32.73 6.65
CA THR A 97 -13.16 31.34 6.17
C THR A 97 -11.79 30.70 6.39
N LEU A 98 -10.71 31.41 6.06
CA LEU A 98 -9.33 30.95 6.27
C LEU A 98 -9.01 30.73 7.74
N LYS A 99 -9.38 31.66 8.63
CA LYS A 99 -9.20 31.50 10.09
C LYS A 99 -9.91 30.24 10.61
N THR A 100 -11.11 29.97 10.08
CA THR A 100 -11.91 28.80 10.45
C THR A 100 -11.25 27.49 9.98
N LEU A 101 -10.67 27.48 8.77
CA LEU A 101 -10.05 26.28 8.18
C LEU A 101 -8.60 26.05 8.62
N LEU A 102 -7.88 27.10 9.03
CA LEU A 102 -6.47 27.06 9.43
C LEU A 102 -6.11 25.93 10.42
N PRO A 103 -6.85 25.70 11.53
CA PRO A 103 -6.52 24.60 12.44
C PRO A 103 -6.67 23.23 11.78
N LEU A 104 -7.67 23.05 10.91
CA LEU A 104 -7.90 21.80 10.21
C LEU A 104 -6.75 21.49 9.24
N ILE A 105 -6.29 22.50 8.49
CA ILE A 105 -5.14 22.40 7.59
C ILE A 105 -3.84 22.17 8.35
N THR A 106 -3.68 22.79 9.51
CA THR A 106 -2.48 22.61 10.35
C THR A 106 -2.41 21.21 10.95
N ILE A 107 -3.54 20.64 11.35
CA ILE A 107 -3.62 19.30 11.96
C ILE A 107 -3.56 18.20 10.89
N PHE A 108 -4.08 18.46 9.68
CA PHE A 108 -4.19 17.46 8.62
C PHE A 108 -2.87 16.73 8.30
N PRO A 109 -1.70 17.37 8.12
CA PRO A 109 -0.44 16.68 7.87
C PRO A 109 -0.01 15.69 8.95
N PHE A 110 -0.49 15.87 10.19
CA PHE A 110 -0.18 14.98 11.30
C PHE A 110 -1.15 13.79 11.38
N VAL A 111 -2.42 14.01 11.02
CA VAL A 111 -3.47 12.98 11.11
C VAL A 111 -3.55 12.14 9.83
N ALA A 112 -3.43 12.76 8.66
CA ALA A 112 -3.59 12.11 7.37
C ALA A 112 -2.63 10.92 7.14
N PRO A 113 -1.37 10.92 7.63
CA PRO A 113 -0.48 9.77 7.49
C PRO A 113 -0.85 8.57 8.36
N LEU A 114 -1.60 8.73 9.46
CA LEU A 114 -1.80 7.66 10.44
C LEU A 114 -2.43 6.38 9.86
N PRO A 115 -3.49 6.46 9.01
CA PRO A 115 -4.03 5.26 8.36
C PRO A 115 -3.00 4.56 7.47
N PHE A 116 -2.15 5.31 6.76
CA PHE A 116 -1.09 4.76 5.92
C PHE A 116 -0.02 4.06 6.75
N VAL A 117 0.34 4.62 7.90
CA VAL A 117 1.25 3.99 8.85
C VAL A 117 0.70 2.66 9.34
N ILE A 118 -0.56 2.62 9.77
CA ILE A 118 -1.21 1.38 10.23
C ILE A 118 -1.19 0.33 9.12
N VAL A 119 -1.59 0.72 7.92
CA VAL A 119 -1.62 -0.17 6.75
C VAL A 119 -0.21 -0.66 6.38
N GLY A 120 0.80 0.21 6.44
CA GLY A 120 2.20 -0.13 6.20
C GLY A 120 2.74 -1.12 7.22
N VAL A 121 2.46 -0.92 8.51
CA VAL A 121 2.87 -1.84 9.59
C VAL A 121 2.17 -3.19 9.45
N VAL A 122 0.86 -3.21 9.20
CA VAL A 122 0.11 -4.46 8.96
C VAL A 122 0.68 -5.19 7.74
N GLY A 123 1.00 -4.46 6.67
CA GLY A 123 1.65 -5.00 5.49
C GLY A 123 3.01 -5.63 5.81
N ALA A 124 3.86 -4.93 6.57
CA ALA A 124 5.16 -5.43 6.99
C ALA A 124 5.03 -6.72 7.83
N VAL A 125 4.15 -6.73 8.84
CA VAL A 125 3.94 -7.90 9.71
C VAL A 125 3.46 -9.11 8.91
N ARG A 126 2.54 -8.91 7.95
CA ARG A 126 2.04 -10.00 7.11
C ARG A 126 3.11 -10.49 6.13
N ALA A 127 3.90 -9.58 5.56
CA ALA A 127 5.03 -9.91 4.70
C ALA A 127 6.10 -10.74 5.43
N PHE A 128 6.46 -10.38 6.67
CA PHE A 128 7.39 -11.17 7.50
C PHE A 128 6.85 -12.57 7.81
N ARG A 129 5.52 -12.72 7.93
CA ARG A 129 4.87 -14.03 8.10
C ARG A 129 4.74 -14.84 6.80
N GLY A 130 5.26 -14.33 5.69
CA GLY A 130 5.09 -14.94 4.36
C GLY A 130 3.64 -14.93 3.87
N GLN A 131 2.77 -14.14 4.50
CA GLN A 131 1.37 -14.04 4.08
C GLN A 131 1.24 -13.00 2.97
N PRO A 132 0.47 -13.29 1.91
CA PRO A 132 0.15 -12.29 0.90
C PRO A 132 -0.62 -11.15 1.56
N PHE A 133 -0.10 -9.94 1.41
CA PHE A 133 -0.82 -8.72 1.77
C PHE A 133 -1.50 -8.18 0.51
N ARG A 134 -2.74 -7.72 0.65
CA ARG A 134 -3.46 -6.99 -0.39
C ARG A 134 -4.05 -5.76 0.25
N LEU A 135 -3.67 -4.60 -0.27
CA LEU A 135 -4.22 -3.32 0.16
C LEU A 135 -5.70 -3.27 -0.26
N PRO A 136 -6.67 -3.18 0.66
CA PRO A 136 -8.09 -3.22 0.31
C PRO A 136 -8.50 -2.07 -0.61
N LEU A 137 -7.92 -0.89 -0.43
CA LEU A 137 -8.19 0.31 -1.24
C LEU A 137 -7.35 0.38 -2.52
N VAL A 138 -6.16 -0.21 -2.51
CA VAL A 138 -5.13 0.04 -3.53
C VAL A 138 -4.90 -1.17 -4.44
N GLY A 139 -5.37 -2.36 -4.05
CA GLY A 139 -5.12 -3.62 -4.77
C GLY A 139 -5.45 -3.55 -6.25
N ARG A 140 -6.59 -2.95 -6.62
CA ARG A 140 -6.99 -2.73 -8.02
C ARG A 140 -6.03 -1.80 -8.77
N LEU A 141 -5.55 -0.75 -8.11
CA LEU A 141 -4.60 0.20 -8.69
C LEU A 141 -3.25 -0.50 -8.93
N VAL A 142 -2.77 -1.28 -7.96
CA VAL A 142 -1.53 -2.03 -8.12
C VAL A 142 -1.66 -3.05 -9.26
N GLU A 143 -2.78 -3.76 -9.36
CA GLU A 143 -3.04 -4.70 -10.47
C GLU A 143 -3.10 -4.01 -11.84
N SER A 144 -3.63 -2.78 -11.90
CA SER A 144 -3.68 -2.01 -13.13
C SER A 144 -2.31 -1.52 -13.59
N VAL A 145 -1.44 -1.11 -12.66
CA VAL A 145 -0.12 -0.52 -12.97
C VAL A 145 0.94 -1.59 -13.15
N PHE A 146 0.90 -2.68 -12.38
CA PHE A 146 1.96 -3.69 -12.32
C PHE A 146 1.52 -5.08 -12.80
N GLY A 147 0.26 -5.25 -13.21
CA GLY A 147 -0.31 -6.53 -13.63
C GLY A 147 -0.87 -7.35 -12.47
N LYS A 148 -1.56 -8.46 -12.80
CA LYS A 148 -2.15 -9.35 -11.79
C LYS A 148 -1.06 -9.94 -10.91
N PHE A 149 -1.18 -9.71 -9.60
CA PHE A 149 -0.34 -10.41 -8.64
C PHE A 149 -0.72 -11.88 -8.57
N PRO A 150 0.26 -12.78 -8.32
CA PRO A 150 -0.05 -14.18 -8.10
C PRO A 150 -1.15 -14.32 -7.04
N PRO A 151 -2.04 -15.33 -7.19
CA PRO A 151 -3.10 -15.60 -6.24
C PRO A 151 -2.54 -15.70 -4.81
N SER A 152 -3.34 -15.30 -3.83
CA SER A 152 -3.02 -15.53 -2.40
C SER A 152 -2.81 -16.99 -2.03
N ASP A 153 -3.19 -17.87 -2.95
CA ASP A 153 -3.36 -19.31 -2.81
C ASP A 153 -2.04 -20.06 -2.97
N GLY A 154 -0.94 -19.33 -3.21
CA GLY A 154 0.43 -19.85 -3.20
C GLY A 154 1.33 -19.17 -4.23
N PHE A 155 2.56 -18.89 -3.84
CA PHE A 155 3.62 -18.57 -4.80
C PHE A 155 4.21 -19.90 -5.23
N ASP A 156 4.15 -20.20 -6.54
CA ASP A 156 4.90 -21.35 -7.06
C ASP A 156 6.40 -21.11 -6.82
N GLN A 157 7.07 -22.04 -6.15
CA GLN A 157 8.45 -21.85 -5.67
C GLN A 157 9.48 -21.84 -6.79
N THR A 158 9.07 -22.22 -8.00
CA THR A 158 9.97 -22.55 -9.09
C THR A 158 10.57 -21.33 -9.78
N ASN A 159 10.03 -20.12 -9.57
CA ASN A 159 10.28 -18.97 -10.45
C ASN A 159 10.04 -19.28 -11.95
N GLU A 160 9.38 -20.40 -12.26
CA GLU A 160 9.04 -20.74 -13.63
C GLU A 160 7.65 -20.17 -13.94
N PRO A 161 7.47 -19.55 -15.12
CA PRO A 161 6.13 -19.19 -15.57
C PRO A 161 5.31 -20.48 -15.62
N LEU A 162 4.11 -20.44 -15.02
CA LEU A 162 3.12 -21.51 -15.22
C LEU A 162 2.93 -21.70 -16.74
N PRO A 163 2.95 -22.94 -17.24
CA PRO A 163 2.77 -23.23 -18.66
C PRO A 163 1.39 -22.79 -19.18
#